data_AF-A0A822GZ52-F1
#
_entry.id   AF-A0A822GZ52-F1
#
_cell.length_a   1.000
_cell.length_b   1.000
_cell.length_c   1.000
_cell.angle_alpha   90.00
_cell.angle_beta   90.00
_cell.angle_gamma   90.00
#
_symmetry.space_group_name_H-M   'P 1'
#
loop_
_entity.id
_entity.type
_entity.pdbx_description
1 polymer ?
#
loop_
_entity_poly.entity_id
_entity_poly.type
_entity_poly.pdbx_seq_one_letter_code
_entity_poly.pdbx_strand_id
1 'polypeptide(L)'
;SPLTRALQTYLLVFNNQHHPPLIIHPDIQEVCTEPCDTGRSINQLMIKFPNLCDQLNKMEKTFGDSEWLDKTNPESSYSPKQIKQRAKRFLQWLNNRPEKHIFIISHNLMLKELIQDDSNQRFNLQNGEIRTVEYQC
;
A
#
# COMPACT_ATOMS: atom_id res chain seq x y z
N SER A 1 -1.41 -0.93 2.29
CA SER A 1 -2.18 -0.12 1.33
C SER A 1 -3.56 0.20 1.91
N PRO A 2 -4.18 1.39 1.65
CA PRO A 2 -5.53 1.72 2.14
C PRO A 2 -6.67 1.02 1.38
N LEU A 3 -6.38 0.35 0.25
CA LEU A 3 -7.42 -0.37 -0.48
C LEU A 3 -7.99 -1.52 0.36
N THR A 4 -9.30 -1.69 0.30
CA THR A 4 -10.06 -2.66 1.12
C THR A 4 -9.47 -4.06 1.06
N ARG A 5 -9.06 -4.53 -0.13
CA ARG A 5 -8.47 -5.87 -0.30
C ARG A 5 -7.20 -6.06 0.52
N ALA A 6 -6.34 -5.05 0.57
CA ALA A 6 -5.10 -5.09 1.34
C ALA A 6 -5.37 -5.05 2.86
N LEU A 7 -6.34 -4.24 3.30
CA LEU A 7 -6.76 -4.22 4.71
C LEU A 7 -7.37 -5.56 5.14
N GLN A 8 -8.18 -6.19 4.29
CA GLN A 8 -8.71 -7.53 4.53
C GLN A 8 -7.58 -8.58 4.60
N THR A 9 -6.59 -8.52 3.70
CA THR A 9 -5.42 -9.41 3.76
C THR A 9 -4.66 -9.23 5.07
N TYR A 10 -4.42 -7.99 5.52
CA TYR A 10 -3.79 -7.74 6.82
C TYR A 10 -4.57 -8.41 7.96
N LEU A 11 -5.89 -8.22 7.98
CA LEU A 11 -6.73 -8.82 9.00
C LEU A 11 -6.66 -10.35 8.93
N LEU A 12 -6.79 -10.96 7.77
CA LEU A 12 -6.71 -12.42 7.63
C LEU A 12 -5.38 -13.00 8.12
N VAL A 13 -4.26 -12.32 7.85
CA VAL A 13 -2.92 -12.79 8.22
C VAL A 13 -2.63 -12.58 9.71
N PHE A 14 -3.07 -11.46 10.28
CA PHE A 14 -2.66 -11.03 11.63
C PHE A 14 -3.79 -11.02 12.67
N ASN A 15 -5.00 -11.50 12.35
CA ASN A 15 -6.14 -11.43 13.29
C ASN A 15 -5.91 -12.16 14.61
N ASN A 16 -5.08 -13.21 14.60
CA ASN A 16 -5.20 -14.25 15.62
C ASN A 16 -4.12 -14.30 16.68
N GLN A 17 -2.89 -13.79 16.49
CA GLN A 17 -1.84 -13.97 17.53
C GLN A 17 -0.82 -12.85 17.71
N HIS A 18 -0.59 -11.98 16.72
CA HIS A 18 0.34 -10.86 16.86
C HIS A 18 -0.13 -9.71 15.98
N HIS A 19 -0.46 -8.56 16.58
CA HIS A 19 -0.69 -7.32 15.84
C HIS A 19 0.64 -6.57 15.76
N PRO A 20 1.45 -6.75 14.69
CA PRO A 20 2.57 -5.85 14.49
C PRO A 20 2.02 -4.42 14.35
N PRO A 21 2.80 -3.40 14.73
CA PRO A 21 2.45 -2.02 14.45
C PRO A 21 2.04 -1.84 12.98
N LEU A 22 0.80 -1.42 12.75
CA LEU A 22 0.25 -1.22 11.40
C LEU A 22 0.36 0.24 10.99
N ILE A 23 0.92 0.46 9.80
CA ILE A 23 0.91 1.75 9.11
C ILE A 23 0.18 1.57 7.78
N ILE A 24 -0.86 2.37 7.56
CA ILE A 24 -1.57 2.41 6.29
C ILE A 24 -0.94 3.56 5.49
N HIS A 25 -0.38 3.23 4.32
CA HIS A 25 0.35 4.20 3.50
C HIS A 25 -0.29 4.31 2.10
N PRO A 26 -0.69 5.51 1.64
CA PRO A 26 -1.41 5.69 0.38
C PRO A 26 -0.54 5.50 -0.87
N ASP A 27 0.76 5.77 -0.80
CA ASP A 27 1.64 5.59 -1.96
C ASP A 27 1.69 4.15 -2.49
N ILE A 28 1.38 3.14 -1.68
CA ILE A 28 1.37 1.71 -2.07
C ILE A 28 -0.01 1.18 -2.47
N GLN A 29 -0.88 2.02 -3.03
CA GLN A 29 -2.11 1.58 -3.70
C GLN A 29 -1.85 0.92 -5.06
N GLU A 30 -2.78 0.08 -5.51
CA GLU A 30 -2.76 -0.47 -6.87
C GLU A 30 -2.76 0.65 -7.91
N VAL A 31 -2.18 0.37 -9.07
CA VAL A 31 -1.96 1.34 -10.15
C VAL A 31 -2.98 1.21 -11.30
N CYS A 32 -4.05 0.44 -11.10
CA CYS A 32 -5.09 0.22 -12.10
C CYS A 32 -6.25 1.21 -11.96
N THR A 33 -6.93 1.48 -13.08
CA THR A 33 -8.07 2.40 -13.20
C THR A 33 -9.42 1.71 -13.08
N GLU A 34 -9.45 0.41 -12.80
CA GLU A 34 -10.71 -0.30 -12.64
C GLU A 34 -11.54 0.30 -11.49
N PRO A 35 -12.87 0.45 -11.63
CA PRO A 35 -13.71 1.02 -10.59
C PRO A 35 -13.58 0.31 -9.24
N CYS A 36 -13.28 -0.99 -9.25
CA CYS A 36 -13.05 -1.79 -8.05
C CYS A 36 -11.77 -1.44 -7.28
N ASP A 37 -10.86 -0.69 -7.91
CA ASP A 37 -9.63 -0.17 -7.34
C ASP A 37 -9.75 1.31 -6.95
N THR A 38 -10.93 1.93 -7.08
CA THR A 38 -11.18 3.24 -6.46
C THR A 38 -11.23 3.05 -4.94
N GLY A 39 -10.46 3.87 -4.20
CA GLY A 39 -10.43 3.80 -2.74
C GLY A 39 -11.81 4.10 -2.12
N ARG A 40 -11.94 3.93 -0.81
CA ARG A 40 -13.11 4.39 -0.04
C ARG A 40 -12.66 5.50 0.89
N SER A 41 -13.52 6.47 1.16
CA SER A 41 -13.18 7.53 2.13
C SER A 41 -12.79 6.96 3.49
N ILE A 42 -12.00 7.71 4.27
CA ILE A 42 -11.63 7.31 5.64
C ILE A 42 -12.86 6.93 6.46
N ASN A 43 -13.92 7.74 6.40
CA ASN A 43 -15.18 7.46 7.10
C ASN A 43 -15.79 6.11 6.70
N GLN A 44 -15.82 5.79 5.41
CA GLN A 44 -16.33 4.50 4.92
C GLN A 44 -15.42 3.33 5.34
N LEU A 45 -14.10 3.54 5.38
CA LEU A 45 -13.15 2.53 5.85
C LEU A 45 -13.29 2.28 7.35
N MET A 46 -13.48 3.32 8.17
CA MET A 46 -13.68 3.20 9.61
C MET A 46 -14.97 2.44 9.95
N ILE A 47 -16.06 2.71 9.22
CA ILE A 47 -17.31 1.95 9.37
C ILE A 47 -17.10 0.47 9.04
N LYS A 48 -16.33 0.17 8.00
CA LYS A 48 -16.08 -1.21 7.55
C LYS A 48 -15.06 -1.96 8.40
N PHE A 49 -14.07 -1.26 8.94
CA PHE A 49 -12.95 -1.82 9.70
C PHE A 49 -12.83 -1.11 11.05
N PRO A 50 -13.80 -1.29 11.96
CA PRO A 50 -13.83 -0.57 13.22
C PRO A 50 -12.60 -0.83 14.11
N ASN A 51 -11.96 -1.99 13.93
CA ASN A 51 -10.72 -2.36 14.59
C ASN A 51 -9.46 -1.66 14.05
N LEU A 52 -9.58 -0.90 12.96
CA LEU A 52 -8.47 -0.16 12.34
C LEU A 52 -8.67 1.38 12.41
N CYS A 53 -9.66 1.86 13.15
CA CYS A 53 -9.99 3.29 13.23
C CYS A 53 -8.81 4.17 13.63
N ASP A 54 -8.01 3.75 14.61
CA ASP A 54 -6.83 4.52 15.06
C ASP A 54 -5.78 4.65 13.96
N GLN A 55 -5.52 3.58 13.21
CA GLN A 55 -4.57 3.57 12.11
C GLN A 55 -5.08 4.38 10.92
N LEU A 56 -6.39 4.33 10.63
CA LEU A 56 -7.03 5.13 9.59
C LEU A 56 -6.99 6.63 9.93
N ASN A 57 -7.33 7.01 11.16
CA ASN A 57 -7.22 8.39 11.64
C ASN A 57 -5.76 8.90 11.58
N LYS A 58 -4.80 8.05 11.95
CA LYS A 58 -3.37 8.40 11.85
C LYS A 58 -2.95 8.62 10.39
N MET A 59 -3.42 7.77 9.47
CA MET A 59 -3.17 7.94 8.04
C MET A 59 -3.75 9.27 7.55
N GLU A 60 -5.00 9.58 7.88
CA GLU A 60 -5.66 10.84 7.50
C GLU A 60 -4.87 12.07 7.98
N LYS A 61 -4.43 12.08 9.24
CA LYS A 61 -3.61 13.17 9.79
C LYS A 61 -2.24 13.30 9.13
N THR A 62 -1.69 12.22 8.61
CA THR A 62 -0.35 12.19 8.02
C THR A 62 -0.36 12.58 6.54
N PHE A 63 -1.39 12.15 5.80
CA PHE A 63 -1.43 12.23 4.33
C PHE A 63 -2.64 12.99 3.77
N GLY A 64 -3.61 13.39 4.60
CA GLY A 64 -4.88 13.96 4.18
C GLY A 64 -5.88 12.93 3.63
N ASP A 65 -7.16 13.30 3.54
CA ASP A 65 -8.23 12.42 3.00
C ASP A 65 -8.39 12.58 1.47
N SER A 66 -8.13 13.78 0.92
CA SER A 66 -8.46 14.12 -0.47
C SER A 66 -7.45 13.63 -1.52
N GLU A 67 -6.16 13.61 -1.21
CA GLU A 67 -5.11 13.41 -2.23
C GLU A 67 -5.01 11.97 -2.75
N TRP A 68 -5.46 10.98 -1.99
CA TRP A 68 -5.28 9.56 -2.34
C TRP A 68 -6.57 8.87 -2.84
N LEU A 69 -7.72 9.51 -2.65
CA LEU A 69 -9.03 9.06 -3.15
C LEU A 69 -9.31 9.56 -4.56
N ASP A 70 -8.83 10.76 -4.89
CA ASP A 70 -9.02 11.34 -6.21
C ASP A 70 -8.11 10.65 -7.23
N LYS A 71 -8.67 9.60 -7.82
CA LYS A 71 -8.09 8.82 -8.91
C LYS A 71 -8.52 9.34 -10.28
N THR A 72 -9.28 10.45 -10.34
CA THR A 72 -9.87 10.97 -11.58
C THR A 72 -8.98 11.98 -12.28
N ASN A 73 -7.95 12.49 -11.61
CA ASN A 73 -6.95 13.35 -12.25
C ASN A 73 -5.98 12.52 -13.12
N PRO A 74 -6.01 12.67 -14.47
CA PRO A 74 -5.20 11.89 -15.39
C PRO A 74 -3.69 12.15 -15.27
N GLU A 75 -3.28 13.27 -14.68
CA GLU A 75 -1.87 13.67 -14.54
C GLU A 75 -1.25 13.24 -13.19
N SER A 76 -2.05 12.87 -12.18
CA SER A 76 -1.56 12.69 -10.80
C SER A 76 -1.57 11.26 -10.24
N SER A 77 -2.36 10.31 -10.75
CA SER A 77 -2.52 9.00 -10.06
C SER A 77 -1.87 7.78 -10.75
N TYR A 78 -1.79 7.76 -12.09
CA TYR A 78 -1.56 6.50 -12.84
C TYR A 78 -0.57 6.56 -14.00
N SER A 79 0.02 7.72 -14.28
CA SER A 79 1.08 7.73 -15.30
C SER A 79 2.28 6.90 -14.79
N PRO A 80 3.04 6.23 -15.67
CA PRO A 80 4.26 5.52 -15.27
C PRO A 80 5.22 6.40 -14.45
N LYS A 81 5.25 7.71 -14.73
CA LYS A 81 6.01 8.69 -13.97
C LYS A 81 5.50 8.82 -12.52
N GLN A 82 4.18 8.96 -12.32
CA GLN A 82 3.58 9.07 -10.98
C GLN A 82 3.73 7.78 -10.18
N ILE A 83 3.58 6.63 -10.82
CA ILE A 83 3.79 5.31 -10.18
C ILE A 83 5.23 5.22 -9.65
N LYS A 84 6.23 5.54 -10.49
CA LYS A 84 7.63 5.58 -10.07
C LYS A 84 7.90 6.61 -8.97
N GLN A 85 7.25 7.77 -9.01
CA GLN A 85 7.38 8.78 -7.96
C GLN A 85 6.79 8.29 -6.62
N ARG A 86 5.62 7.64 -6.63
CA ARG A 86 5.01 7.01 -5.45
C ARG A 86 5.89 5.92 -4.87
N ALA A 87 6.39 5.02 -5.72
CA ALA A 87 7.33 3.97 -5.31
C ALA A 87 8.59 4.59 -4.68
N LYS A 88 9.18 5.61 -5.31
CA LYS A 88 10.35 6.33 -4.79
C LYS A 88 10.08 6.97 -3.43
N ARG A 89 8.97 7.70 -3.26
CA ARG A 89 8.60 8.32 -1.97
C ARG A 89 8.42 7.27 -0.88
N PHE A 90 7.74 6.17 -1.20
CA PHE A 90 7.55 5.08 -0.25
C PHE A 90 8.87 4.41 0.13
N LEU A 91 9.77 4.14 -0.83
CA LEU A 91 11.09 3.58 -0.53
C LEU A 91 11.93 4.54 0.31
N GLN A 92 11.93 5.85 0.01
CA GLN A 92 12.60 6.85 0.86
C GLN A 92 12.02 6.89 2.28
N TRP A 93 10.70 6.80 2.41
CA TRP A 93 10.05 6.68 3.72
C TRP A 93 10.47 5.38 4.44
N LEU A 94 10.55 4.27 3.71
CA LEU A 94 10.96 2.96 4.21
C LEU A 94 12.42 2.97 4.71
N ASN A 95 13.32 3.66 4.02
CA ASN A 95 14.75 3.74 4.39
C ASN A 95 14.96 4.46 5.72
N ASN A 96 14.02 5.31 6.13
CA ASN A 96 14.07 6.03 7.39
C ASN A 96 13.41 5.25 8.55
N ARG A 97 12.98 4.01 8.30
CA ARG A 97 12.33 3.16 9.31
C ARG A 97 13.38 2.44 10.17
N PRO A 98 13.23 2.43 11.51
CA PRO A 98 14.14 1.71 12.39
C PRO A 98 13.89 0.19 12.42
N GLU A 99 12.77 -0.29 11.87
CA GLU A 99 12.40 -1.70 11.90
C GLU A 99 13.29 -2.58 11.02
N LYS A 100 13.79 -3.70 11.57
CA LYS A 100 14.61 -4.69 10.84
C LYS A 100 13.81 -5.57 9.88
N HIS A 101 12.55 -5.81 10.19
CA HIS A 101 11.65 -6.64 9.40
C HIS A 101 10.33 -5.89 9.21
N ILE A 102 9.94 -5.69 7.96
CA ILE A 102 8.72 -4.95 7.60
C ILE A 102 7.91 -5.80 6.64
N PHE A 103 6.65 -6.07 7.00
CA PHE A 103 5.69 -6.68 6.10
C PHE A 103 5.02 -5.60 5.25
N ILE A 104 5.15 -5.72 3.93
CA ILE A 104 4.49 -4.81 2.98
C ILE A 104 3.31 -5.54 2.35
N ILE A 105 2.09 -5.09 2.68
CA ILE A 105 0.85 -5.60 2.07
C ILE A 105 0.36 -4.59 1.03
N SER A 106 0.52 -4.96 -0.23
CA SER A 106 0.27 -4.13 -1.40
C SER A 106 -0.27 -4.97 -2.56
N HIS A 107 -0.17 -4.46 -3.78
CA HIS A 107 -0.79 -5.02 -4.98
C HIS A 107 0.26 -5.33 -6.04
N ASN A 108 -0.09 -6.14 -7.04
CA ASN A 108 0.87 -6.81 -7.91
C ASN A 108 1.79 -5.81 -8.64
N LEU A 109 1.22 -4.81 -9.32
CA LEU A 109 2.02 -3.86 -10.09
C LEU A 109 2.84 -2.93 -9.19
N MET A 110 2.26 -2.47 -8.08
CA MET A 110 3.02 -1.67 -7.12
C MET A 110 4.18 -2.45 -6.49
N LEU A 111 4.00 -3.72 -6.13
CA LEU A 111 5.07 -4.56 -5.58
C LEU A 111 6.20 -4.76 -6.58
N LYS A 112 5.90 -4.93 -7.88
CA LYS A 112 6.92 -4.98 -8.94
C LYS A 112 7.76 -3.71 -8.99
N GLU A 113 7.11 -2.55 -8.91
CA GLU A 113 7.79 -1.26 -8.92
C GLU A 113 8.66 -1.04 -7.68
N LEU A 114 8.26 -1.58 -6.52
CA LEU A 114 9.05 -1.49 -5.28
C LEU A 114 10.28 -2.40 -5.28
N ILE A 115 10.16 -3.60 -5.85
CA ILE A 115 11.24 -4.60 -5.83
C ILE A 115 12.34 -4.24 -6.85
N GLN A 116 12.03 -3.46 -7.90
CA GLN A 116 12.98 -3.01 -8.93
C GLN A 116 13.90 -4.13 -9.46
N ASP A 117 13.33 -5.32 -9.70
CA ASP A 117 14.12 -6.42 -10.25
C ASP A 117 14.32 -6.23 -11.77
N ASP A 118 15.56 -5.96 -12.16
CA ASP A 118 16.03 -5.76 -13.54
C ASP A 118 16.14 -7.09 -14.33
N SER A 119 15.92 -8.24 -13.68
CA SER A 119 15.87 -9.51 -14.41
C SER A 119 14.58 -9.54 -15.23
N ASN A 120 14.73 -9.55 -16.56
CA ASN A 120 13.69 -9.66 -17.60
C ASN A 120 12.68 -10.83 -17.44
N GLN A 121 12.66 -11.53 -16.30
CA GLN A 121 11.60 -12.43 -15.94
C GLN A 121 10.39 -11.61 -15.49
N ARG A 122 9.27 -11.78 -16.18
CA ARG A 122 7.96 -11.28 -15.72
C ARG A 122 7.71 -11.79 -14.31
N PHE A 123 7.94 -10.97 -13.29
CA PHE A 123 7.64 -11.26 -11.89
C PHE A 123 6.13 -11.51 -11.76
N ASN A 124 5.66 -12.74 -11.96
CA ASN A 124 4.25 -13.03 -11.79
C ASN A 124 3.99 -13.38 -10.32
N LEU A 125 3.91 -12.34 -9.48
CA LEU A 125 3.50 -12.49 -8.09
C LEU A 125 2.09 -13.07 -8.05
N GLN A 126 1.92 -14.19 -7.35
CA GLN A 126 0.60 -14.79 -7.16
C GLN A 126 -0.15 -14.11 -6.02
N ASN A 127 -1.48 -14.11 -6.08
CA ASN A 127 -2.31 -13.56 -5.00
C ASN A 127 -2.05 -14.35 -3.70
N GLY A 128 -1.69 -13.64 -2.62
CA GLY A 128 -1.39 -14.25 -1.33
C GLY A 128 0.02 -14.86 -1.22
N GLU A 129 0.85 -14.72 -2.24
CA GLU A 129 2.26 -15.10 -2.16
C GLU A 129 3.02 -14.20 -1.18
N ILE A 130 3.86 -14.81 -0.35
CA ILE A 130 4.82 -14.10 0.51
C ILE A 130 6.19 -14.21 -0.15
N ARG A 131 6.84 -13.05 -0.34
CA ARG A 131 8.21 -12.98 -0.86
C ARG A 131 9.07 -12.11 0.05
N THR A 132 10.25 -12.62 0.36
CA THR A 132 11.26 -11.89 1.15
C THR A 132 12.24 -11.24 0.19
N VAL A 133 12.54 -9.98 0.43
CA VAL A 133 13.57 -9.23 -0.29
C VAL A 133 14.50 -8.61 0.74
N GLU A 134 15.80 -8.77 0.53
CA GLU A 134 16.79 -8.04 1.31
C GLU A 134 16.95 -6.65 0.72
N TYR A 135 16.62 -5.64 1.51
CA TYR A 135 16.75 -4.25 1.10
C TYR A 135 18.00 -3.68 1.76
N GLN A 136 19.03 -3.40 0.97
CA GLN A 136 20.23 -2.71 1.43
C GLN A 136 20.00 -1.20 1.28
N CYS A 137 19.89 -0.50 2.41
CA CYS A 137 19.78 0.96 2.47
C CYS A 137 21.10 1.65 2.13
#